data_AF-A0A565CPX7-F1
#
_entry.id   AF-A0A565CPX7-F1
#
_cell.length_a   1.000
_cell.length_b   1.000
_cell.length_c   1.000
_cell.angle_alpha   90.00
_cell.angle_beta   90.00
_cell.angle_gamma   90.00
#
_symmetry.space_group_name_H-M   'P 1'
#
loop_
_entity.id
_entity.type
_entity.pdbx_description
1 polymer ?
#
loop_
_entity_poly.entity_id
_entity_poly.type
_entity_poly.pdbx_seq_one_letter_code
_entity_poly.pdbx_strand_id
1 'polypeptide(L)'
;MGIPLLSSLSDLYLNGRWNLPPARSDNQVSLQAHLTTISLSDHDDYYEWEIDGRIESRFNTGMVYSKLVNQLPLVNWSDAIWIKGGIPRQSFLCWLFVLNLCPTKDIILGWGLQTDPNCVLCTNQLESRDHLFFSCRFTWSIWSRVAA
;
A
#
# COMPACT_ATOMS: atom_id res chain seq x y z
N MET A 1 -19.87 31.51 -11.01
CA MET A 1 -19.40 31.06 -12.34
C MET A 1 -18.40 29.94 -12.11
N GLY A 2 -18.71 28.74 -12.56
CA GLY A 2 -17.88 27.54 -12.38
C GLY A 2 -17.72 26.83 -13.71
N ILE A 3 -16.75 25.92 -13.76
CA ILE A 3 -16.52 25.06 -14.92
C ILE A 3 -17.72 24.08 -15.03
N PRO A 4 -18.41 24.01 -16.18
CA PRO A 4 -19.53 23.08 -16.37
C PRO A 4 -19.09 21.63 -16.18
N LEU A 5 -19.97 20.76 -15.67
CA LEU A 5 -19.65 19.35 -15.43
C LEU A 5 -19.17 18.59 -16.69
N LEU A 6 -19.64 19.04 -17.86
CA LEU A 6 -19.35 18.41 -19.15
C LEU A 6 -18.22 19.10 -19.92
N SER A 7 -17.56 20.10 -19.34
CA SER A 7 -16.45 20.74 -20.03
C SER A 7 -15.28 19.77 -20.17
N SER A 8 -14.80 19.61 -21.39
CA SER A 8 -13.62 18.84 -21.73
C SER A 8 -12.38 19.72 -21.79
N LEU A 9 -11.19 19.13 -21.73
CA LEU A 9 -9.95 19.86 -21.96
C LEU A 9 -9.88 20.41 -23.41
N SER A 10 -10.48 19.71 -24.38
CA SER A 10 -10.56 20.15 -25.77
C SER A 10 -11.37 21.44 -25.96
N ASP A 11 -12.33 21.74 -25.08
CA ASP A 11 -13.10 23.00 -25.15
C ASP A 11 -12.22 24.24 -24.93
N LEU A 12 -11.05 24.04 -24.30
CA LEU A 12 -10.06 25.09 -24.03
C LEU A 12 -9.03 25.21 -25.16
N TYR A 13 -9.08 24.39 -26.20
CA TYR A 13 -8.17 24.43 -27.34
C TYR A 13 -8.92 24.75 -28.63
N LEU A 14 -8.85 26.02 -29.07
CA LEU A 14 -9.60 26.53 -30.22
C LEU A 14 -8.64 27.11 -31.26
N ASN A 15 -8.82 26.71 -32.52
CA ASN A 15 -8.04 27.23 -33.66
C ASN A 15 -6.52 27.13 -33.46
N GLY A 16 -6.04 26.03 -32.88
CA GLY A 16 -4.61 25.82 -32.63
C GLY A 16 -4.05 26.61 -31.45
N ARG A 17 -4.89 27.19 -30.59
CA ARG A 17 -4.48 28.00 -29.43
C ARG A 17 -5.21 27.59 -28.16
N TRP A 18 -4.45 27.57 -27.06
CA TRP A 18 -5.01 27.42 -25.72
C TRP A 18 -5.73 28.70 -25.27
N ASN A 19 -7.01 28.58 -24.95
CA ASN A 19 -7.84 29.62 -24.36
C ASN A 19 -7.96 29.38 -22.85
N LEU A 20 -6.85 29.59 -22.14
CA LEU A 20 -6.76 29.37 -20.69
C LEU A 20 -6.96 30.69 -19.93
N PRO A 21 -7.60 30.66 -18.74
CA PRO A 21 -7.69 31.84 -17.90
C PRO A 21 -6.30 32.32 -17.46
N PRO A 22 -6.13 33.61 -17.13
CA PRO A 22 -4.85 34.14 -16.68
C PRO A 22 -4.31 33.36 -15.47
N ALA A 23 -3.03 32.97 -15.55
CA ALA A 23 -2.37 32.30 -14.44
C ALA A 23 -2.36 33.17 -13.18
N ARG A 24 -2.64 32.55 -12.04
CA ARG A 24 -2.68 33.19 -10.70
C ARG A 24 -1.55 32.71 -9.78
N SER A 25 -0.62 31.91 -10.29
CA SER A 25 0.56 31.42 -9.59
C SER A 25 1.67 31.06 -10.57
N ASP A 26 2.92 31.02 -10.10
CA ASP A 26 4.09 30.64 -10.92
C ASP A 26 3.98 29.21 -11.46
N ASN A 27 3.36 28.30 -10.70
CA ASN A 27 3.05 26.94 -11.15
C ASN A 27 2.09 26.94 -12.34
N GLN A 28 1.06 27.81 -12.32
CA GLN A 28 0.15 27.94 -13.45
C GLN A 28 0.82 28.60 -14.67
N VAL A 29 1.69 29.60 -14.46
CA VAL A 29 2.47 30.20 -15.55
C VAL A 29 3.35 29.14 -16.22
N SER A 30 4.05 28.34 -15.42
CA SER A 30 4.93 27.28 -15.90
C SER A 30 4.17 26.21 -16.68
N LEU A 31 3.01 25.79 -16.17
CA LEU A 31 2.12 24.85 -16.86
C LEU A 31 1.61 25.42 -18.19
N GLN A 32 1.13 26.66 -18.20
CA GLN A 32 0.63 27.31 -19.42
C GLN A 32 1.73 27.46 -20.47
N ALA A 33 2.94 27.85 -20.07
CA ALA A 33 4.09 27.92 -20.96
C ALA A 33 4.42 26.53 -21.53
N HIS A 34 4.42 25.48 -20.70
CA HIS A 34 4.66 24.12 -21.18
C HIS A 34 3.60 23.64 -22.17
N LEU A 35 2.31 23.90 -21.92
CA LEU A 35 1.22 23.54 -22.83
C LEU A 35 1.38 24.16 -24.23
N THR A 36 2.00 25.34 -24.35
CA THR A 36 2.31 25.94 -25.66
C THR A 36 3.43 25.24 -26.43
N THR A 37 4.23 24.39 -25.77
CA THR A 37 5.28 23.59 -26.42
C THR A 37 4.77 22.26 -26.96
N ILE A 38 3.57 21.83 -26.54
CA ILE A 38 2.97 20.55 -26.94
C ILE A 38 2.25 20.73 -28.26
N SER A 39 2.51 19.83 -29.20
CA SER A 39 1.79 19.74 -30.48
C SER A 39 0.68 18.72 -30.34
N LEU A 40 -0.58 19.17 -30.37
CA LEU A 40 -1.73 18.28 -30.37
C LEU A 40 -1.93 17.69 -31.77
N SER A 41 -2.40 16.45 -31.83
CA SER A 41 -2.69 15.75 -33.08
C SER A 41 -4.13 15.24 -33.08
N ASP A 42 -4.72 15.07 -34.26
CA ASP A 42 -6.08 14.55 -34.40
C ASP A 42 -6.14 13.00 -34.36
N HIS A 43 -5.07 12.34 -33.94
CA HIS A 43 -5.05 10.88 -33.77
C HIS A 43 -5.79 10.50 -32.49
N ASP A 44 -6.34 9.29 -32.46
CA ASP A 44 -6.94 8.74 -31.25
C ASP A 44 -5.90 8.65 -30.12
N ASP A 45 -6.30 9.07 -28.92
CA ASP A 45 -5.49 8.92 -27.71
C ASP A 45 -5.26 7.44 -27.40
N TYR A 46 -4.06 7.12 -26.94
CA TYR A 46 -3.74 5.78 -26.44
C TYR A 46 -2.96 5.87 -25.13
N TYR A 47 -3.08 4.83 -24.31
CA TYR A 47 -2.39 4.75 -23.03
C TYR A 47 -1.05 4.04 -23.22
N GLU A 48 0.01 4.68 -22.72
CA GLU A 48 1.34 4.09 -22.59
C GLU A 48 1.70 3.93 -21.11
N TRP A 49 2.35 2.81 -20.77
CA TRP A 49 2.87 2.59 -19.43
C TRP A 49 4.38 2.70 -19.44
N GLU A 50 4.93 3.74 -18.83
CA GLU A 50 6.38 3.92 -18.74
C GLU A 50 6.89 3.62 -17.34
N ILE A 51 7.86 2.70 -17.25
CA ILE A 51 8.58 2.40 -16.01
C ILE A 51 10.09 2.40 -16.32
N ASP A 52 10.86 3.26 -15.64
CA ASP A 52 12.31 3.46 -15.86
C ASP A 52 12.71 3.71 -17.33
N GLY A 53 11.94 4.51 -18.07
CA GLY A 53 12.23 4.75 -19.49
C GLY A 53 11.86 3.60 -20.43
N ARG A 54 11.20 2.54 -19.92
CA ARG A 54 10.66 1.46 -20.75
C ARG A 54 9.16 1.64 -20.92
N ILE A 55 8.76 1.84 -22.17
CA ILE A 55 7.36 1.95 -22.56
C ILE A 55 6.82 0.54 -22.82
N GLU A 56 5.76 0.20 -22.11
CA GLU A 56 5.05 -1.06 -22.21
C GLU A 56 3.61 -0.80 -22.71
N SER A 57 3.15 -1.66 -23.61
CA SER A 57 1.79 -1.59 -24.16
C SER A 57 0.73 -2.17 -23.21
N ARG A 58 1.15 -2.85 -22.14
CA ARG A 58 0.26 -3.52 -21.18
C ARG A 58 0.64 -3.15 -19.76
N PHE A 59 -0.39 -2.85 -18.96
CA PHE A 59 -0.22 -2.66 -17.53
C PHE A 59 0.22 -3.96 -16.85
N ASN A 60 1.25 -3.86 -16.00
CA ASN A 60 1.72 -4.97 -15.18
C ASN A 60 1.73 -4.56 -13.71
N THR A 61 0.75 -5.04 -12.96
CA THR A 61 0.63 -4.78 -11.52
C THR A 61 1.88 -5.20 -10.75
N GLY A 62 2.51 -6.31 -11.12
CA GLY A 62 3.72 -6.81 -10.47
C GLY A 62 4.90 -5.87 -10.65
N MET A 63 5.12 -5.37 -11.87
CA MET A 63 6.19 -4.40 -12.16
C MET A 63 5.97 -3.09 -11.42
N VAL A 64 4.75 -2.56 -11.45
CA VAL A 64 4.39 -1.33 -10.71
C VAL A 64 4.58 -1.54 -9.21
N TYR A 65 4.10 -2.66 -8.67
CA TYR A 65 4.26 -2.97 -7.25
C TYR A 65 5.74 -3.07 -6.85
N SER A 66 6.56 -3.77 -7.64
CA SER A 66 8.01 -3.86 -7.41
C SER A 66 8.74 -2.51 -7.49
N LYS A 67 8.14 -1.51 -8.15
CA LYS A 67 8.67 -0.14 -8.20
C LYS A 67 8.23 0.71 -7.03
N LEU A 68 6.98 0.57 -6.62
CA LEU A 68 6.42 1.29 -5.48
C LEU A 68 7.01 0.77 -4.15
N VAL A 69 7.27 -0.52 -4.07
CA VAL A 69 7.86 -1.15 -2.89
C VAL A 69 9.37 -1.11 -3.02
N ASN A 70 10.03 -0.44 -2.08
CA ASN A 70 11.48 -0.58 -1.90
C ASN A 70 11.80 -2.06 -1.77
N GLN A 71 12.71 -2.59 -2.60
CA GLN A 71 13.10 -4.00 -2.53
C GLN A 71 13.67 -4.29 -1.14
N LEU A 72 12.85 -4.92 -0.30
CA LEU A 72 13.27 -5.36 1.02
C LEU A 72 14.15 -6.59 0.85
N PRO A 73 15.23 -6.71 1.66
CA PRO A 73 16.08 -7.89 1.59
C PRO A 73 15.26 -9.14 1.88
N LEU A 74 15.51 -10.19 1.09
CA LEU A 74 14.95 -11.50 1.36
C LEU A 74 15.42 -11.98 2.73
N VAL A 75 14.47 -12.35 3.57
CA VAL A 75 14.76 -12.90 4.89
C VAL A 75 15.03 -14.41 4.77
N ASN A 76 16.13 -14.86 5.35
CA ASN A 76 16.55 -16.26 5.34
C ASN A 76 15.58 -17.22 6.05
N TRP A 77 14.71 -16.69 6.92
CA TRP A 77 13.69 -17.46 7.62
C TRP A 77 12.37 -17.62 6.84
N SER A 78 12.25 -17.03 5.65
CA SER A 78 11.03 -17.11 4.83
C SER A 78 10.66 -18.55 4.45
N ASP A 79 11.65 -19.36 4.10
CA ASP A 79 11.46 -20.78 3.74
C ASP A 79 10.94 -21.64 4.90
N ALA A 80 11.17 -21.22 6.16
CA ALA A 80 10.63 -21.91 7.33
C ALA A 80 9.12 -21.69 7.50
N ILE A 81 8.57 -20.63 6.90
CA ILE A 81 7.15 -20.25 7.00
C ILE A 81 6.37 -20.73 5.78
N TRP A 82 6.96 -20.57 4.59
CA TRP A 82 6.33 -20.90 3.31
C TRP A 82 6.72 -22.31 2.83
N ILE A 83 6.47 -23.32 3.68
CA ILE A 83 6.79 -24.71 3.37
C ILE A 83 5.90 -25.28 2.26
N LYS A 84 6.47 -26.19 1.45
CA LYS A 84 5.71 -26.92 0.42
C LYS A 84 4.61 -27.75 1.08
N GLY A 85 3.37 -27.60 0.62
CA GLY A 85 2.19 -28.28 1.19
C GLY A 85 1.70 -27.70 2.52
N GLY A 86 2.28 -26.58 2.98
CA GLY A 86 1.77 -25.83 4.13
C GLY A 86 0.38 -25.25 3.86
N ILE A 87 -0.44 -25.15 4.89
CA ILE A 87 -1.75 -24.51 4.80
C ILE A 87 -1.53 -22.99 4.69
N PRO A 88 -1.93 -22.32 3.60
CA PRO A 88 -1.60 -20.92 3.36
C PRO A 88 -2.04 -19.97 4.49
N ARG A 89 -3.21 -20.24 5.09
CA ARG A 89 -3.73 -19.47 6.23
C ARG A 89 -2.79 -19.51 7.44
N GLN A 90 -2.13 -20.65 7.66
CA GLN A 90 -1.29 -20.89 8.84
C GLN A 90 0.10 -20.31 8.61
N SER A 91 0.63 -20.45 7.39
CA SER A 91 1.84 -19.75 6.96
C SER A 91 1.68 -18.23 7.05
N PHE A 92 0.54 -17.69 6.63
CA PHE A 92 0.27 -16.25 6.74
C PHE A 92 0.21 -15.78 8.20
N LEU A 93 -0.45 -16.52 9.09
CA LEU A 93 -0.47 -16.20 10.51
C LEU A 93 0.93 -16.26 11.14
N CYS A 94 1.73 -17.27 10.78
CA CYS A 94 3.11 -17.38 11.23
C CYS A 94 4.00 -16.22 10.69
N TRP A 95 3.79 -15.81 9.44
CA TRP A 95 4.46 -14.65 8.85
C TRP A 95 4.20 -13.37 9.63
N LEU A 96 2.94 -13.08 9.94
CA LEU A 96 2.57 -11.92 10.77
C LEU A 96 3.16 -12.01 12.17
N PHE A 97 3.18 -13.22 12.74
CA PHE A 97 3.74 -13.46 14.07
C PHE A 97 5.23 -13.13 14.12
N VAL A 98 6.03 -13.64 13.18
CA VAL A 98 7.48 -13.40 13.13
C VAL A 98 7.79 -11.91 12.92
N LEU A 99 7.00 -11.22 12.10
CA LEU A 99 7.14 -9.78 11.85
C LEU A 99 6.61 -8.88 12.99
N ASN A 100 6.02 -9.46 14.04
CA ASN A 100 5.33 -8.71 15.10
C ASN A 100 4.20 -7.80 14.56
N LEU A 101 3.46 -8.30 13.57
CA LEU A 101 2.36 -7.61 12.90
C LEU A 101 0.99 -8.23 13.24
N CYS A 102 0.94 -9.13 14.21
CA CYS A 102 -0.33 -9.62 14.74
C CYS A 102 -1.09 -8.47 15.41
N PRO A 103 -2.43 -8.38 15.24
CA PRO A 103 -3.25 -7.34 15.87
C PRO A 103 -3.48 -7.63 17.36
N THR A 104 -2.42 -7.67 18.14
CA THR A 104 -2.47 -7.73 19.61
C THR A 104 -2.76 -6.33 20.18
N LYS A 105 -3.27 -6.26 21.41
CA LYS A 105 -3.71 -4.97 21.99
C LYS A 105 -2.59 -3.93 22.06
N ASP A 106 -1.33 -4.31 22.27
CA ASP A 106 -0.17 -3.41 22.20
C ASP A 106 -0.03 -2.73 20.82
N ILE A 107 -0.17 -3.48 19.72
CA ILE A 107 -0.13 -2.94 18.36
C ILE A 107 -1.35 -2.07 18.07
N ILE A 108 -2.55 -2.52 18.47
CA ILE A 108 -3.81 -1.78 18.27
C ILE A 108 -3.76 -0.42 18.99
N LEU A 109 -3.24 -0.38 20.21
CA LEU A 109 -3.02 0.87 20.95
C LEU A 109 -1.99 1.75 20.27
N GLY A 110 -0.93 1.16 19.70
CA GLY A 110 0.06 1.87 18.89
C GLY A 110 -0.53 2.55 17.65
N TRP A 111 -1.62 2.00 17.09
CA TRP A 111 -2.38 2.64 16.00
C TRP A 111 -3.32 3.75 16.46
N GLY A 112 -3.42 4.02 17.77
CA GLY A 112 -4.31 5.03 18.35
C GLY A 112 -5.74 4.54 18.58
N LEU A 113 -6.02 3.25 18.38
CA LEU A 113 -7.32 2.67 18.67
C LEU A 113 -7.44 2.36 20.17
N GLN A 114 -8.51 2.85 20.80
CA GLN A 114 -8.74 2.64 22.23
C GLN A 114 -9.25 1.23 22.51
N THR A 115 -8.54 0.48 23.34
CA THR A 115 -8.93 -0.85 23.83
C THR A 115 -8.35 -1.09 25.23
N ASP A 116 -8.98 -1.94 26.03
CA ASP A 116 -8.39 -2.43 27.27
C ASP A 116 -7.07 -3.16 26.94
N PRO A 117 -5.91 -2.78 27.52
CA PRO A 117 -4.61 -3.35 27.17
C PRO A 117 -4.38 -4.75 27.75
N ASN A 118 -5.23 -5.22 28.68
CA ASN A 118 -5.02 -6.50 29.34
C ASN A 118 -5.27 -7.70 28.42
N CYS A 119 -4.46 -8.75 28.54
CA CYS A 119 -4.62 -10.01 27.83
C CYS A 119 -5.99 -10.63 28.09
N VAL A 120 -6.72 -10.93 27.01
CA VAL A 120 -8.07 -11.52 27.09
C VAL A 120 -8.08 -12.91 27.73
N LEU A 121 -6.96 -13.66 27.61
CA LEU A 121 -6.89 -15.04 28.08
C LEU A 121 -6.59 -15.15 29.57
N CYS A 122 -5.69 -14.32 30.09
CA CYS A 122 -5.27 -14.41 31.49
C CYS A 122 -5.77 -13.29 32.38
N THR A 123 -6.19 -12.16 31.79
CA THR A 123 -6.64 -10.92 32.46
C THR A 123 -5.69 -10.37 33.54
N ASN A 124 -4.41 -10.75 33.49
CA ASN A 124 -3.44 -10.47 34.54
C ASN A 124 -2.20 -9.68 34.07
N GLN A 125 -1.96 -9.63 32.76
CA GLN A 125 -0.83 -8.91 32.15
C GLN A 125 -1.27 -8.26 30.84
N LEU A 126 -0.50 -7.28 30.36
CA LEU A 126 -0.74 -6.62 29.08
C LEU A 126 -0.61 -7.61 27.92
N GLU A 127 -1.47 -7.48 26.92
CA GLU A 127 -1.42 -8.32 25.73
C GLU A 127 -0.34 -7.84 24.78
N SER A 128 0.63 -8.71 24.54
CA SER A 128 1.61 -8.61 23.46
C SER A 128 1.70 -9.96 22.75
N ARG A 129 2.32 -9.99 21.58
CA ARG A 129 2.62 -11.25 20.87
C ARG A 129 3.30 -12.27 21.80
N ASP A 130 4.37 -11.86 22.47
CA ASP A 130 5.18 -12.76 23.28
C ASP A 130 4.42 -13.22 24.53
N HIS A 131 3.64 -12.33 25.15
CA HIS A 131 2.77 -12.73 26.25
C HIS A 131 1.71 -13.72 25.77
N LEU A 132 0.95 -13.40 24.71
CA LEU A 132 -0.16 -14.21 24.23
C LEU A 132 0.27 -15.64 23.88
N PHE A 133 1.45 -15.81 23.27
CA PHE A 133 1.91 -17.11 22.78
C PHE A 133 2.85 -17.85 23.74
N PHE A 134 3.68 -17.17 24.54
CA PHE A 134 4.71 -17.83 25.35
C PHE A 134 4.56 -17.62 26.85
N SER A 135 4.26 -16.40 27.30
CA SER A 135 4.27 -16.09 28.75
C SER A 135 2.91 -16.20 29.42
N CYS A 136 1.82 -16.28 28.65
CA CYS A 136 0.47 -16.35 29.18
C CYS A 136 0.22 -17.67 29.89
N ARG A 137 -0.21 -17.62 31.16
CA ARG A 137 -0.55 -18.81 31.96
C ARG A 137 -1.54 -19.76 31.25
N PHE A 138 -2.50 -19.19 30.51
CA PHE A 138 -3.50 -19.96 29.78
C PHE A 138 -2.85 -20.71 28.62
N THR A 139 -2.13 -20.01 27.76
CA THR A 139 -1.46 -20.60 26.59
C THR A 139 -0.38 -21.59 27.02
N TRP A 140 0.35 -21.31 28.10
CA TRP A 140 1.33 -22.24 28.67
C TRP A 140 0.70 -23.57 29.08
N SER A 141 -0.51 -23.55 29.63
CA SER A 141 -1.26 -24.77 29.99
C SER A 141 -1.68 -25.60 28.78
N ILE A 142 -1.77 -24.99 27.59
CA ILE A 142 -2.03 -25.68 26.33
C ILE A 142 -0.72 -26.27 25.81
N TRP A 143 0.35 -25.47 25.75
CA TRP A 143 1.67 -25.93 25.29
C TRP A 143 2.19 -27.11 26.09
N SER A 144 2.02 -27.09 27.41
CA SER A 144 2.43 -28.20 28.27
C SER A 144 1.73 -29.52 27.95
N ARG A 145 0.52 -29.49 27.36
CA ARG A 145 -0.20 -30.68 26.92
C ARG A 145 0.19 -31.15 25.53
N VAL A 146 0.62 -30.23 24.67
CA VAL A 146 1.06 -30.55 23.29
C VAL A 146 2.49 -31.04 23.27
N ALA A 147 3.33 -30.55 24.18
CA ALA A 147 4.73 -30.94 24.31
C ALA A 147 4.95 -32.25 25.10
N ALA A 148 3.90 -32.78 25.74
CA ALA A 148 3.90 -34.04 26.47
C ALA A 148 3.59 -35.22 25.53
#